data_AF-A0A376IZP6-F1
#
_entry.id   AF-A0A376IZP6-F1
#
_cell.length_a   1.000
_cell.length_b   1.000
_cell.length_c   1.000
_cell.angle_alpha   90.00
_cell.angle_beta   90.00
_cell.angle_gamma   90.00
#
_symmetry.space_group_name_H-M   'P 1'
#
loop_
_entity.id
_entity.type
_entity.pdbx_description
1 polymer ?
#
loop_
_entity_poly.entity_id
_entity_poly.type
_entity_poly.pdbx_seq_one_letter_code
_entity_poly.pdbx_strand_id
1 'polypeptide(L)'
;MVDGAFLPARAGQQQRYSSVHTIRGDADGKCPAGALLPTGDKRIAQDLAELAADNQAFLLANHGPVVCGESLQEAANNMEELEETAKLIFILGDRPIRYLTAGEIAELRS
;
A
#
# COMPACT_ATOMS: atom_id res chain seq x y z
N MET A 1 -26.60 5.08 12.24
CA MET A 1 -25.78 6.24 12.63
C MET A 1 -25.03 5.79 13.88
N VAL A 2 -23.92 5.09 13.81
CA VAL A 2 -22.71 5.26 13.00
C VAL A 2 -22.19 3.89 12.53
N ASP A 3 -21.85 3.76 11.24
CA ASP A 3 -21.13 2.59 10.73
C ASP A 3 -20.17 3.09 9.64
N GLY A 4 -19.06 3.67 10.10
CA GLY A 4 -17.98 4.19 9.28
C GLY A 4 -16.96 3.11 8.99
N ALA A 5 -17.42 1.94 8.53
CA ALA A 5 -16.55 0.94 7.94
C ALA A 5 -15.86 1.58 6.74
N PHE A 6 -14.53 1.69 6.83
CA PHE A 6 -13.66 1.76 5.66
C PHE A 6 -14.26 0.86 4.59
N LEU A 7 -14.66 1.44 3.45
CA LEU A 7 -15.36 0.76 2.37
C LEU A 7 -14.72 -0.62 2.18
N PRO A 8 -15.49 -1.72 2.19
CA PRO A 8 -14.93 -3.00 1.79
C PRO A 8 -14.40 -2.79 0.38
N ALA A 9 -13.07 -2.81 0.23
CA ALA A 9 -12.45 -2.92 -1.08
C ALA A 9 -13.16 -4.10 -1.75
N ARG A 10 -14.01 -3.80 -2.74
CA ARG A 10 -14.81 -4.81 -3.42
C ARG A 10 -13.82 -5.87 -3.90
N ALA A 11 -14.07 -7.13 -3.56
CA ALA A 11 -13.23 -8.26 -3.96
C ALA A 11 -12.92 -8.13 -5.46
N GLY A 12 -11.68 -7.75 -5.79
CA GLY A 12 -11.26 -7.35 -7.13
C GLY A 12 -10.45 -6.05 -7.23
N GLN A 13 -10.59 -5.10 -6.30
CA GLN A 13 -9.78 -3.86 -6.28
C GLN A 13 -8.50 -3.94 -5.44
N GLN A 14 -8.37 -4.96 -4.59
CA GLN A 14 -7.18 -5.19 -3.78
C GLN A 14 -5.93 -5.54 -4.62
N GLN A 15 -6.12 -6.00 -5.87
CA GLN A 15 -5.10 -6.64 -6.72
C GLN A 15 -4.49 -5.69 -7.78
N ARG A 16 -4.69 -4.37 -7.69
CA ARG A 16 -4.36 -3.45 -8.81
C ARG A 16 -3.39 -2.31 -8.48
N TYR A 17 -2.74 -2.35 -7.32
CA TYR A 17 -1.62 -1.45 -6.98
C TYR A 17 -0.33 -2.26 -7.02
N SER A 18 0.27 -2.38 -8.21
CA SER A 18 1.43 -3.27 -8.42
C SER A 18 2.74 -2.78 -7.79
N SER A 19 2.79 -1.57 -7.24
CA SER A 19 4.00 -0.96 -6.68
C SER A 19 3.95 -0.72 -5.17
N VAL A 20 2.80 -0.95 -4.52
CA VAL A 20 2.65 -0.73 -3.07
C VAL A 20 2.15 -2.01 -2.44
N HIS A 21 2.99 -2.66 -1.64
CA HIS A 21 2.61 -3.87 -0.94
C HIS A 21 1.82 -3.53 0.32
N THR A 22 0.64 -4.12 0.45
CA THR A 22 -0.19 -3.98 1.66
C THR A 22 0.13 -5.13 2.61
N ILE A 23 0.58 -4.80 3.82
CA ILE A 23 0.81 -5.79 4.87
C ILE A 23 -0.46 -5.94 5.71
N ARG A 24 -1.01 -7.15 5.73
CA ARG A 24 -2.08 -7.60 6.62
C ARG A 24 -1.48 -8.63 7.58
N GLY A 25 -2.00 -8.71 8.80
CA GLY A 25 -1.42 -9.54 9.85
C GLY A 25 -1.61 -11.05 9.68
N ASP A 26 -1.68 -11.58 8.46
CA ASP A 26 -2.10 -12.95 8.16
C ASP A 26 -0.99 -13.89 7.66
N ALA A 27 0.26 -13.43 7.53
CA ALA A 27 1.37 -14.23 6.97
C ALA A 27 1.65 -15.56 7.72
N ASP A 28 1.39 -15.63 9.04
CA ASP A 28 1.77 -16.78 9.89
C ASP A 28 0.61 -17.68 10.35
N GLY A 29 -0.64 -17.41 9.96
CA GLY A 29 -1.81 -18.18 10.44
C GLY A 29 -2.08 -18.11 11.96
N LYS A 30 -1.35 -17.27 12.72
CA LYS A 30 -1.53 -17.06 14.17
C LYS A 30 -2.44 -15.88 14.53
N CYS A 31 -2.83 -15.09 13.55
CA CYS A 31 -3.78 -14.00 13.69
C CYS A 31 -5.05 -14.36 12.92
N PRO A 32 -6.25 -14.15 13.48
CA PRO A 32 -7.49 -14.41 12.75
C PRO A 32 -7.45 -13.66 11.42
N ALA A 33 -7.87 -14.30 10.32
CA ALA A 33 -7.85 -13.69 9.00
C ALA A 33 -8.53 -12.31 9.04
N GLY A 34 -7.78 -11.25 8.77
CA GLY A 34 -8.23 -9.86 8.87
C GLY A 34 -7.85 -9.13 10.16
N ALA A 35 -7.15 -9.77 11.10
CA ALA A 35 -6.64 -9.11 12.30
C ALA A 35 -5.37 -8.29 11.99
N LEU A 36 -5.35 -7.08 12.52
CA LEU A 36 -4.25 -6.14 12.36
C LEU A 36 -3.14 -6.45 13.37
N LEU A 37 -1.89 -6.25 12.96
CA LEU A 37 -0.77 -6.31 13.89
C LEU A 37 -0.79 -5.06 14.78
N PRO A 38 -0.63 -5.21 16.11
CA PRO A 38 -0.44 -4.07 17.02
C PRO A 38 0.78 -3.24 16.61
N THR A 39 0.73 -1.93 16.84
CA THR A 39 1.89 -1.06 16.61
C THR A 39 3.08 -1.53 17.44
N GLY A 40 4.24 -1.73 16.81
CA GLY A 40 5.44 -2.24 17.47
C GLY A 40 5.53 -3.77 17.59
N ASP A 41 4.59 -4.52 17.00
CA ASP A 41 4.74 -5.97 16.86
C ASP A 41 5.92 -6.32 15.94
N LYS A 42 6.78 -7.24 16.39
CA LYS A 42 7.98 -7.67 15.65
C LYS A 42 7.66 -8.27 14.29
N ARG A 43 6.46 -8.83 14.12
CA ARG A 43 6.01 -9.40 12.85
C ARG A 43 5.91 -8.34 11.75
N ILE A 44 5.56 -7.10 12.09
CA ILE A 44 5.57 -5.98 11.12
C ILE A 44 6.97 -5.80 10.54
N ALA A 45 8.01 -5.86 11.38
CA ALA A 45 9.39 -5.72 10.92
C ALA A 45 9.86 -6.92 10.08
N GLN A 46 9.37 -8.12 10.37
CA GLN A 46 9.68 -9.33 9.60
C GLN A 46 9.04 -9.26 8.21
N ASP A 47 7.74 -8.96 8.14
CA ASP A 47 7.01 -8.81 6.88
C ASP A 47 7.61 -7.68 6.01
N LEU A 48 7.96 -6.55 6.63
CA LEU A 48 8.64 -5.46 5.94
C LEU A 48 10.02 -5.89 5.41
N ALA A 49 10.82 -6.61 6.21
CA ALA A 49 12.15 -7.04 5.80
C ALA A 49 12.11 -8.02 4.61
N GLU A 50 11.12 -8.91 4.57
CA GLU A 50 10.93 -9.84 3.44
C GLU A 50 10.54 -9.11 2.15
N LEU A 51 9.69 -8.08 2.24
CA LEU A 51 9.18 -7.36 1.07
C LEU A 51 10.07 -6.19 0.62
N ALA A 52 10.97 -5.70 1.50
CA ALA A 52 11.91 -4.60 1.24
C ALA A 52 12.95 -4.89 0.16
N ALA A 53 13.19 -6.16 -0.18
CA ALA A 53 14.11 -6.52 -1.26
C ALA A 53 13.62 -6.02 -2.63
N ASP A 54 12.30 -6.05 -2.85
CA ASP A 54 11.69 -5.79 -4.17
C ASP A 54 10.83 -4.53 -4.20
N ASN A 55 10.61 -3.86 -3.06
CA ASN A 55 9.67 -2.76 -2.93
C ASN A 55 10.22 -1.61 -2.09
N GLN A 56 9.87 -0.39 -2.50
CA GLN A 56 10.26 0.85 -1.81
C GLN A 56 9.11 1.49 -1.02
N ALA A 57 7.89 0.96 -1.12
CA ALA A 57 6.70 1.52 -0.47
C ALA A 57 5.75 0.43 0.03
N PHE A 58 5.30 0.60 1.27
CA PHE A 58 4.42 -0.33 1.98
C PHE A 58 3.23 0.43 2.55
N LEU A 59 2.05 -0.20 2.53
CA LEU A 59 0.87 0.31 3.23
C LEU A 59 0.52 -0.64 4.36
N LEU A 60 0.76 -0.20 5.60
CA LEU A 60 0.34 -0.93 6.78
C LEU A 60 -1.13 -0.65 7.03
N ALA A 61 -1.96 -1.71 6.95
CA ALA A 61 -3.40 -1.57 7.13
C ALA A 61 -3.70 -0.86 8.46
N ASN A 62 -4.48 0.23 8.41
CA ASN A 62 -4.87 1.07 9.55
C ASN A 62 -3.72 1.72 10.35
N HIS A 63 -2.48 1.69 9.86
CA HIS A 63 -1.35 2.44 10.46
C HIS A 63 -0.87 3.55 9.54
N GLY A 64 -0.90 3.31 8.23
CA GLY A 64 -0.41 4.24 7.23
C GLY A 64 0.79 3.69 6.46
N PRO A 65 1.43 4.54 5.65
CA PRO A 65 2.48 4.09 4.76
C PRO A 65 3.86 4.09 5.42
N VAL A 66 4.73 3.22 4.90
CA VAL A 66 6.17 3.16 5.21
C VAL A 66 6.90 3.15 3.87
N VAL A 67 7.87 4.05 3.70
CA VAL A 67 8.65 4.15 2.46
C VAL A 67 10.14 4.07 2.75
N CYS A 68 10.89 3.58 1.77
CA CYS A 68 12.34 3.44 1.79
C CYS A 68 12.97 4.29 0.67
N GLY A 69 14.23 4.68 0.88
CA GLY A 69 15.06 5.38 -0.10
C GLY A 69 16.53 5.29 0.30
N GLU A 70 17.45 5.47 -0.64
CA GLU A 70 18.90 5.47 -0.38
C GLU A 70 19.34 6.70 0.42
N SER A 71 18.52 7.76 0.40
CA SER A 71 18.67 8.95 1.21
C SER A 71 17.36 9.38 1.86
N LEU A 72 17.43 10.19 2.92
CA LEU A 72 16.24 10.78 3.54
C LEU A 72 15.42 11.62 2.55
N GLN A 73 16.10 12.34 1.64
CA GLN A 73 15.43 13.15 0.64
C GLN A 73 14.66 12.28 -0.35
N GLU A 74 15.26 11.18 -0.81
CA GLU A 74 14.59 10.24 -1.70
C GLU A 74 13.39 9.58 -1.01
N ALA A 75 13.56 9.14 0.25
CA ALA A 75 12.45 8.59 1.02
C ALA A 75 11.32 9.60 1.22
N ALA A 76 11.63 10.87 1.46
CA ALA A 76 10.63 11.94 1.55
C ALA A 76 9.90 12.16 0.21
N ASN A 77 10.63 12.20 -0.91
CA ASN A 77 10.02 12.33 -2.23
C ASN A 77 9.09 11.13 -2.53
N ASN A 78 9.55 9.91 -2.24
CA ASN A 78 8.74 8.70 -2.39
C ASN A 78 7.48 8.75 -1.52
N MET A 79 7.57 9.34 -0.33
CA MET A 79 6.43 9.54 0.57
C MET A 79 5.39 10.48 -0.06
N GLU A 80 5.85 11.61 -0.61
CA GLU A 80 5.00 12.62 -1.24
C GLU A 80 4.26 12.06 -2.47
N GLU A 81 4.97 11.35 -3.34
CA GLU A 81 4.40 10.71 -4.53
C GLU A 81 3.33 9.66 -4.16
N LEU A 82 3.58 8.88 -3.11
CA LEU A 82 2.64 7.89 -2.61
C LEU A 82 1.36 8.54 -2.08
N GLU A 83 1.49 9.61 -1.28
CA GLU A 83 0.36 10.31 -0.70
C GLU A 83 -0.48 11.04 -1.76
N GLU A 84 0.15 11.71 -2.74
CA GLU A 84 -0.59 12.39 -3.79
C GLU A 84 -1.30 11.38 -4.71
N THR A 85 -0.68 10.22 -4.97
CA THR A 85 -1.34 9.10 -5.66
C THR A 85 -2.53 8.56 -4.86
N ALA A 86 -2.39 8.38 -3.54
CA ALA A 86 -3.48 7.93 -2.68
C ALA A 86 -4.64 8.93 -2.68
N LYS A 87 -4.33 10.23 -2.59
CA LYS A 87 -5.30 11.31 -2.65
C LYS A 87 -6.03 11.38 -3.99
N LEU A 88 -5.37 11.11 -5.11
CA LEU A 88 -6.01 11.00 -6.42
C LEU A 88 -7.13 9.95 -6.42
N ILE A 89 -6.94 8.81 -5.74
CA ILE A 89 -7.97 7.76 -5.63
C ILE A 89 -9.22 8.32 -4.93
N PHE A 90 -9.05 9.02 -3.81
CA PHE A 90 -10.17 9.62 -3.07
C PHE A 90 -10.83 10.77 -3.84
N ILE A 91 -10.04 11.60 -4.52
CA ILE A 91 -10.57 12.67 -5.37
C ILE A 91 -11.39 12.05 -6.49
N LEU A 92 -10.85 11.09 -7.22
CA LEU A 92 -11.49 10.48 -8.39
C LEU A 92 -12.77 9.72 -8.02
N GLY A 93 -12.79 9.01 -6.89
CA GLY A 93 -13.96 8.27 -6.42
C GLY A 93 -14.47 7.30 -7.48
N ASP A 94 -15.77 7.31 -7.75
CA ASP A 94 -16.42 6.42 -8.73
C ASP A 94 -16.35 6.93 -10.19
N ARG A 95 -15.59 8.00 -10.46
CA ARG A 95 -15.46 8.53 -11.83
C ARG A 95 -14.70 7.56 -12.73
N PRO A 96 -14.98 7.51 -14.04
CA PRO A 96 -14.23 6.67 -14.97
C PRO A 96 -12.76 7.13 -15.04
N ILE A 97 -11.84 6.26 -14.63
CA ILE A 97 -10.39 6.51 -14.64
C ILE A 97 -9.78 5.83 -15.86
N ARG A 98 -8.98 6.58 -16.63
CA ARG A 98 -8.09 6.01 -17.65
C ARG A 98 -6.78 5.61 -16.98
N TYR A 99 -6.62 4.32 -16.71
CA TYR A 99 -5.36 3.78 -16.22
C TYR A 99 -4.31 3.69 -17.33
N LEU A 100 -3.03 3.68 -16.94
CA LEU A 100 -1.94 3.36 -17.86
C LEU A 100 -2.01 1.89 -18.26
N THR A 101 -1.73 1.64 -19.53
CA THR A 101 -1.56 0.30 -20.09
C THR A 101 -0.21 -0.29 -19.68
N ALA A 102 -0.07 -1.62 -19.79
CA ALA A 102 1.20 -2.28 -19.50
C ALA A 102 2.36 -1.78 -20.39
N GLY A 103 2.06 -1.36 -21.62
CA GLY A 103 3.04 -0.75 -22.53
C GLY A 103 3.51 0.61 -22.05
N GLU A 104 2.59 1.51 -21.70
CA GLU A 104 2.91 2.83 -21.12
C GLU A 104 3.69 2.68 -19.80
N ILE A 105 3.37 1.69 -18.96
CA ILE A 105 4.13 1.43 -17.72
C ILE A 105 5.55 0.94 -18.02
N ALA A 106 5.74 0.10 -19.05
CA ALA A 106 7.05 -0.39 -19.42
C ALA A 106 7.94 0.75 -19.94
N GLU A 107 7.40 1.71 -20.69
CA GLU A 107 8.11 2.92 -21.13
C GLU A 107 8.57 3.81 -19.97
N LEU A 108 7.84 3.84 -18.85
CA LEU A 108 8.23 4.59 -17.65
C LEU A 108 9.32 3.89 -16.82
N ARG A 109 9.58 2.60 -17.08
CA ARG A 109 10.57 1.78 -16.36
C ARG A 109 11.89 1.60 -17.12
N SER A 110 11.96 2.05 -18.38
CA SER A 110 13.15 2.00 -19.23
C SER A 110 14.08 3.18 -18.99
#